data_AF-A0A0M2NHH2-F1
#
_entry.id   AF-A0A0M2NHH2-F1
#
_cell.length_a   1.000
_cell.length_b   1.000
_cell.length_c   1.000
_cell.angle_alpha   90.00
_cell.angle_beta   90.00
_cell.angle_gamma   90.00
#
_symmetry.space_group_name_H-M   'P 1'
#
loop_
_entity.id
_entity.type
_entity.pdbx_description
1 polymer ?
#
loop_
_entity_poly.entity_id
_entity_poly.type
_entity_poly.pdbx_seq_one_letter_code
_entity_poly.pdbx_strand_id
1 'polypeptide(L)'
;MTIRDYIAAYNMTFGYVEEKFGTEALADLFREISDEYCAHLDECIRDYGVEGCMKYWGGDTGTLSREKIDFKTWMEDGVFHGQIRNCTSVADVRSRGQEPHVGALTYCDHCDALYGHVAEKYGIELHFLPEYNEDGTCAGNCTWYAKEK
;
A
#
# COMPACT_ATOMS: atom_id res chain seq x y z
N MET A 1 -10.38 -12.23 -15.67
CA MET A 1 -10.16 -11.62 -14.34
C MET A 1 -9.26 -10.43 -14.55
N THR A 2 -9.72 -9.23 -14.22
CA THR A 2 -8.91 -8.00 -14.35
C THR A 2 -8.19 -7.71 -13.01
N ILE A 3 -7.18 -6.84 -13.02
CA ILE A 3 -6.51 -6.41 -11.78
C ILE A 3 -7.50 -5.74 -10.79
N ARG A 4 -8.54 -5.08 -11.31
CA ARG A 4 -9.62 -4.52 -10.48
C ARG A 4 -10.45 -5.60 -9.80
N ASP A 5 -10.72 -6.71 -10.49
CA ASP A 5 -11.42 -7.85 -9.87
C ASP A 5 -10.59 -8.49 -8.76
N TYR A 6 -9.26 -8.46 -8.89
CA TYR A 6 -8.32 -8.91 -7.88
C TYR A 6 -8.29 -7.99 -6.64
N ILE A 7 -8.26 -6.66 -6.85
CA ILE A 7 -8.27 -5.67 -5.75
C ILE A 7 -9.55 -5.76 -4.90
N ALA A 8 -10.70 -5.96 -5.54
CA ALA A 8 -11.95 -6.17 -4.80
C ALA A 8 -12.00 -7.51 -4.07
N ALA A 9 -11.39 -8.55 -4.64
CA ALA A 9 -11.25 -9.84 -3.95
C ALA A 9 -10.35 -9.73 -2.72
N TYR A 10 -9.33 -8.86 -2.72
CA TYR A 10 -8.47 -8.61 -1.56
C TYR A 10 -9.25 -8.14 -0.35
N ASN A 11 -10.14 -7.16 -0.54
CA ASN A 11 -10.95 -6.62 0.56
C ASN A 11 -11.75 -7.70 1.28
N MET A 12 -12.46 -8.54 0.54
CA MET A 12 -13.23 -9.66 1.10
C MET A 12 -12.33 -10.75 1.67
N THR A 13 -11.17 -11.01 1.05
CA THR A 13 -10.21 -12.01 1.53
C THR A 13 -9.66 -11.62 2.90
N PHE A 14 -9.32 -10.34 3.11
CA PHE A 14 -8.80 -9.87 4.39
C PHE A 14 -9.84 -10.05 5.50
N GLY A 15 -11.08 -9.62 5.26
CA GLY A 15 -12.16 -9.82 6.21
C GLY A 15 -12.44 -11.29 6.49
N TYR A 16 -12.44 -12.15 5.47
CA TYR A 16 -12.64 -13.59 5.64
C TYR A 16 -11.51 -14.23 6.46
N VAL A 17 -10.25 -13.89 6.16
CA VAL A 17 -9.09 -14.48 6.85
C VAL A 17 -9.07 -14.05 8.32
N GLU A 18 -9.30 -12.78 8.61
CA GLU A 18 -9.35 -12.30 9.98
C GLU A 18 -10.54 -12.93 10.75
N GLU A 19 -11.73 -13.01 10.14
CA GLU A 19 -12.90 -13.63 10.77
C GLU A 19 -12.68 -15.12 11.08
N LYS A 20 -12.09 -15.87 10.14
CA LYS A 20 -11.95 -17.34 10.25
C LYS A 20 -10.70 -17.80 10.99
N PHE A 21 -9.61 -17.07 10.85
CA PHE A 21 -8.28 -17.51 11.28
C PHE A 21 -7.59 -16.51 12.22
N GLY A 22 -8.21 -15.36 12.47
CA GLY A 22 -7.71 -14.34 13.40
C GLY A 22 -6.71 -13.36 12.77
N THR A 23 -6.39 -12.32 13.53
CA THR A 23 -5.54 -11.21 13.09
C THR A 23 -4.10 -11.64 12.77
N GLU A 24 -3.54 -12.61 13.50
CA GLU A 24 -2.20 -13.14 13.22
C GLU A 24 -2.12 -13.80 11.83
N ALA A 25 -3.14 -14.57 11.45
CA ALA A 25 -3.19 -15.20 10.13
C ALA A 25 -3.32 -14.16 9.00
N LEU A 26 -4.01 -13.04 9.24
CA LEU A 26 -4.07 -11.94 8.28
C LEU A 26 -2.71 -11.22 8.16
N ALA A 27 -2.01 -11.01 9.26
CA ALA A 27 -0.66 -10.46 9.25
C ALA A 27 0.34 -11.36 8.49
N ASP A 28 0.24 -12.68 8.69
CA ASP A 28 1.05 -13.66 7.97
C ASP A 28 0.73 -13.66 6.47
N LEU A 29 -0.55 -13.54 6.10
CA LEU A 29 -0.94 -13.38 4.70
C LEU A 29 -0.33 -12.13 4.08
N PHE A 30 -0.33 -10.99 4.78
CA PHE A 30 0.34 -9.79 4.28
C PHE A 30 1.83 -10.03 4.07
N ARG A 31 2.51 -10.67 5.03
CA ARG A 31 3.94 -10.99 4.91
C ARG A 31 4.24 -11.87 3.70
N GLU A 32 3.46 -12.93 3.50
CA GLU A 32 3.62 -13.83 2.35
C GLU A 32 3.41 -13.07 1.02
N ILE A 33 2.41 -12.20 0.95
CA ILE A 33 2.18 -11.37 -0.25
C ILE A 33 3.36 -10.43 -0.50
N SER A 34 3.95 -9.86 0.57
CA SER A 34 5.13 -9.00 0.47
C SER A 34 6.31 -9.77 -0.13
N ASP A 35 6.62 -10.93 0.43
CA ASP A 35 7.79 -11.72 0.04
C ASP A 35 7.69 -12.27 -1.39
N GLU A 36 6.49 -12.71 -1.80
CA GLU A 36 6.30 -13.38 -3.09
C GLU A 36 5.99 -12.41 -4.24
N TYR A 37 5.33 -11.28 -3.98
CA TYR A 37 4.76 -10.44 -5.04
C TYR A 37 5.29 -9.00 -5.11
N CYS A 38 6.08 -8.54 -4.15
CA CYS A 38 6.65 -7.17 -4.16
C CYS A 38 8.07 -7.09 -4.75
N ALA A 39 8.46 -8.04 -5.62
CA ALA A 39 9.80 -8.13 -6.21
C ALA A 39 10.25 -6.86 -6.96
N HIS A 40 9.34 -6.16 -7.66
CA HIS A 40 9.71 -4.93 -8.38
C HIS A 40 10.05 -3.76 -7.43
N LEU A 41 9.39 -3.66 -6.28
CA LEU A 41 9.77 -2.68 -5.25
C LEU A 41 11.11 -3.06 -4.64
N ASP A 42 11.31 -4.35 -4.33
CA ASP A 42 12.56 -4.89 -3.80
C ASP A 42 13.74 -4.54 -4.70
N GLU A 43 13.63 -4.79 -6.01
CA GLU A 43 14.66 -4.45 -6.99
C GLU A 43 14.95 -2.94 -7.02
N CYS A 44 13.91 -2.11 -6.98
CA CYS A 44 14.09 -0.66 -6.98
C CYS A 44 14.84 -0.18 -5.73
N ILE A 45 14.46 -0.67 -4.54
CA ILE A 45 15.08 -0.27 -3.28
C ILE A 45 16.50 -0.82 -3.17
N ARG A 46 16.74 -2.07 -3.57
CA ARG A 46 18.07 -2.67 -3.58
C ARG A 46 19.07 -1.87 -4.42
N ASP A 47 18.64 -1.43 -5.60
CA ASP A 47 19.53 -0.81 -6.58
C ASP A 47 19.70 0.71 -6.36
N TYR A 48 18.73 1.37 -5.71
CA TYR A 48 18.69 2.84 -5.60
C TYR A 48 18.35 3.39 -4.20
N GLY A 49 18.21 2.54 -3.17
CA GLY A 49 17.84 2.95 -1.83
C GLY A 49 16.50 3.68 -1.79
N VAL A 50 16.42 4.80 -1.04
CA VAL A 50 15.20 5.61 -0.91
C VAL A 50 14.74 6.19 -2.25
N GLU A 51 15.66 6.53 -3.17
CA GLU A 51 15.29 6.97 -4.52
C GLU A 51 14.59 5.87 -5.33
N GLY A 52 14.81 4.60 -4.96
CA GLY A 52 14.09 3.45 -5.48
C GLY A 52 12.58 3.55 -5.26
N CYS A 53 12.15 4.09 -4.12
CA CYS A 53 10.73 4.35 -3.83
C CYS A 53 10.14 5.37 -4.83
N MET A 54 10.87 6.45 -5.12
CA MET A 54 10.46 7.44 -6.11
C MET A 54 10.34 6.83 -7.52
N LYS A 55 11.25 5.93 -7.90
CA LYS A 55 11.20 5.22 -9.19
C LYS A 55 10.05 4.22 -9.28
N TYR A 56 9.75 3.53 -8.17
CA TYR A 56 8.69 2.55 -8.13
C TYR A 56 7.30 3.18 -8.21
N TRP A 57 7.03 4.21 -7.37
CA TRP A 57 5.72 4.87 -7.33
C TRP A 57 5.59 6.01 -8.33
N GLY A 58 6.59 6.89 -8.42
CA GLY A 58 6.58 8.10 -9.23
C GLY A 58 7.32 7.98 -10.56
N GLY A 59 7.57 9.13 -11.20
CA GLY A 59 8.22 9.22 -12.51
C GLY A 59 7.34 8.74 -13.67
N ASP A 60 7.81 8.88 -14.91
CA ASP A 60 6.99 8.60 -16.11
C ASP A 60 6.61 7.12 -16.27
N THR A 61 7.36 6.22 -15.62
CA THR A 61 7.17 4.77 -15.69
C THR A 61 6.69 4.14 -14.39
N GLY A 62 6.50 4.93 -13.33
CA GLY A 62 6.07 4.45 -12.01
C GLY A 62 4.70 3.80 -12.02
N THR A 63 4.45 2.94 -11.05
CA THR A 63 3.17 2.24 -10.86
C THR A 63 2.00 3.21 -10.85
N LEU A 64 2.09 4.32 -10.10
CA LEU A 64 1.00 5.28 -9.97
C LEU A 64 0.76 6.09 -11.25
N SER A 65 1.83 6.42 -12.00
CA SER A 65 1.74 7.10 -13.30
C SER A 65 1.06 6.24 -14.35
N ARG A 66 1.40 4.95 -14.43
CA ARG A 66 0.78 4.01 -15.37
C ARG A 66 -0.71 3.84 -15.09
N GLU A 67 -1.09 3.86 -13.81
CA GLU A 67 -2.47 3.70 -13.37
C GLU A 67 -3.28 5.01 -13.43
N LYS A 68 -2.65 6.13 -13.82
CA LYS A 68 -3.26 7.47 -13.90
C LYS A 68 -3.95 7.88 -12.59
N ILE A 69 -3.32 7.50 -11.46
CA ILE A 69 -3.78 7.90 -10.13
C ILE A 69 -3.51 9.40 -9.97
N ASP A 70 -4.39 10.12 -9.27
CA ASP A 70 -4.09 11.49 -8.85
C ASP A 70 -3.16 11.44 -7.64
N PHE A 71 -1.86 11.58 -7.92
CA PHE A 71 -0.82 11.48 -6.91
C PHE A 71 0.23 12.58 -7.09
N LYS A 72 0.96 12.85 -6.00
CA LYS A 72 2.15 13.67 -5.97
C LYS A 72 3.24 12.91 -5.25
N THR A 73 4.43 12.84 -5.84
CA THR A 73 5.63 12.34 -5.16
C THR A 73 6.75 13.36 -5.27
N TRP A 74 7.60 13.42 -4.25
CA TRP A 74 8.77 14.30 -4.25
C TRP A 74 9.86 13.76 -3.32
N MET A 75 11.06 14.31 -3.48
CA MET A 75 12.18 14.09 -2.57
C MET A 75 12.44 15.39 -1.80
N GLU A 76 12.68 15.29 -0.50
CA GLU A 76 13.03 16.42 0.37
C GLU A 76 14.02 15.92 1.44
N ASP A 77 15.20 16.54 1.52
CA ASP A 77 16.23 16.21 2.51
C ASP A 77 16.57 14.70 2.65
N GLY A 78 16.60 13.97 1.52
CA GLY A 78 16.87 12.52 1.51
C GLY A 78 15.68 11.64 1.89
N VAL A 79 14.52 12.25 2.14
CA VAL A 79 13.24 11.57 2.41
C VAL A 79 12.40 11.57 1.14
N PHE A 80 11.91 10.39 0.77
CA PHE A 80 10.88 10.26 -0.24
C PHE A 80 9.51 10.51 0.38
N HIS A 81 8.68 11.26 -0.32
CA HIS A 81 7.30 11.53 0.07
C HIS A 81 6.34 11.21 -1.07
N GLY A 82 5.18 10.70 -0.70
CA GLY A 82 4.05 10.49 -1.58
C GLY A 82 2.74 10.98 -0.97
N GLN A 83 1.85 11.43 -1.83
CA GLN A 83 0.47 11.78 -1.53
C GLN A 83 -0.42 11.24 -2.64
N ILE A 84 -1.51 10.59 -2.27
CA ILE A 84 -2.60 10.20 -3.16
C ILE A 84 -3.87 10.91 -2.72
N ARG A 85 -4.59 11.47 -3.69
CA ARG A 85 -5.96 11.95 -3.52
C ARG A 85 -6.86 11.01 -4.30
N ASN A 86 -7.83 10.41 -3.62
CA ASN A 86 -8.69 9.35 -4.18
C ASN A 86 -7.92 8.06 -4.54
N CYS A 87 -7.52 7.31 -3.52
CA CYS A 87 -6.98 5.96 -3.65
C CYS A 87 -7.89 5.10 -4.54
N THR A 88 -7.35 4.68 -5.68
CA THR A 88 -8.09 3.90 -6.69
C THR A 88 -8.55 2.56 -6.16
N SER A 89 -7.77 1.92 -5.29
CA SER A 89 -8.14 0.65 -4.66
C SER A 89 -9.37 0.80 -3.77
N VAL A 90 -9.40 1.84 -2.91
CA VAL A 90 -10.56 2.16 -2.09
C VAL A 90 -11.77 2.56 -2.94
N ALA A 91 -11.55 3.34 -4.00
CA ALA A 91 -12.59 3.72 -4.94
C ALA A 91 -13.19 2.50 -5.67
N ASP A 92 -12.38 1.52 -6.06
CA ASP A 92 -12.85 0.29 -6.72
C ASP A 92 -13.69 -0.56 -5.76
N VAL A 93 -13.23 -0.75 -4.52
CA VAL A 93 -13.99 -1.43 -3.45
C VAL A 93 -15.37 -0.80 -3.28
N ARG A 94 -15.43 0.53 -3.16
CA ARG A 94 -16.67 1.31 -3.04
C ARG A 94 -17.57 1.23 -4.26
N SER A 95 -17.00 1.26 -5.46
CA SER A 95 -17.76 1.17 -6.71
C SER A 95 -18.54 -0.15 -6.85
N ARG A 96 -18.13 -1.19 -6.09
CA ARG A 96 -18.78 -2.50 -6.04
C ARG A 96 -19.76 -2.64 -4.87
N GLY A 97 -20.07 -1.54 -4.18
CA GLY A 97 -21.03 -1.51 -3.06
C GLY A 97 -20.48 -2.11 -1.77
N GLN A 98 -19.15 -2.13 -1.60
CA GLN A 98 -18.47 -2.58 -0.38
C GLN A 98 -17.77 -1.40 0.29
N GLU A 99 -17.52 -1.49 1.59
CA GLU A 99 -16.55 -0.61 2.26
C GLU A 99 -15.22 -1.36 2.45
N PRO A 100 -14.09 -0.63 2.50
CA PRO A 100 -12.80 -1.21 2.89
C PRO A 100 -12.92 -1.92 4.25
N HIS A 101 -12.32 -3.09 4.36
CA HIS A 101 -12.31 -3.91 5.58
C HIS A 101 -11.81 -3.09 6.78
N VAL A 102 -12.52 -3.19 7.89
CA VAL A 102 -12.17 -2.57 9.17
C VAL A 102 -12.25 -3.63 10.25
N GLY A 103 -11.08 -4.11 10.68
CA GLY A 103 -10.92 -5.04 11.79
C GLY A 103 -9.79 -4.62 12.72
N ALA A 104 -9.09 -5.58 13.33
CA ALA A 104 -7.87 -5.24 14.08
C ALA A 104 -6.73 -4.86 13.14
N LEU A 105 -6.74 -5.42 11.92
CA LEU A 105 -6.04 -4.87 10.75
C LEU A 105 -7.06 -4.30 9.78
N THR A 106 -6.80 -3.09 9.30
CA THR A 106 -7.62 -2.41 8.29
C THR A 106 -7.21 -2.81 6.88
N TYR A 107 -8.08 -2.56 5.92
CA TYR A 107 -7.74 -2.68 4.50
C TYR A 107 -6.48 -1.88 4.19
N CYS A 108 -6.26 -0.70 4.77
CA CYS A 108 -5.11 0.13 4.45
C CYS A 108 -3.79 -0.35 5.06
N ASP A 109 -3.84 -1.13 6.13
CA ASP A 109 -2.64 -1.63 6.84
C ASP A 109 -1.81 -2.56 5.94
N HIS A 110 -2.42 -3.16 4.91
CA HIS A 110 -1.68 -3.94 3.93
C HIS A 110 -0.59 -3.12 3.23
N CYS A 111 -0.79 -1.82 2.97
CA CYS A 111 0.23 -1.02 2.28
C CYS A 111 1.52 -0.95 3.11
N ASP A 112 1.38 -0.71 4.42
CA ASP A 112 2.50 -0.65 5.35
C ASP A 112 3.14 -2.04 5.51
N ALA A 113 2.33 -3.06 5.75
CA ALA A 113 2.79 -4.43 5.93
C ALA A 113 3.51 -4.99 4.70
N LEU A 114 3.03 -4.66 3.49
CA LEU A 114 3.64 -5.10 2.24
C LEU A 114 4.92 -4.34 1.95
N TYR A 115 4.83 -3.03 1.81
CA TYR A 115 5.93 -2.23 1.28
C TYR A 115 6.96 -1.86 2.35
N GLY A 116 6.51 -1.66 3.59
CA GLY A 116 7.38 -1.46 4.74
C GLY A 116 8.29 -2.66 4.94
N HIS A 117 7.74 -3.87 4.89
CA HIS A 117 8.53 -5.10 5.04
C HIS A 117 9.64 -5.24 3.99
N VAL A 118 9.39 -4.85 2.74
CA VAL A 118 10.42 -4.82 1.68
C VAL A 118 11.51 -3.80 2.01
N ALA A 119 11.13 -2.57 2.37
CA ALA A 119 12.07 -1.50 2.67
C ALA A 119 12.96 -1.81 3.88
N GLU A 120 12.43 -2.49 4.89
CA GLU A 120 13.17 -2.87 6.10
C GLU A 120 14.39 -3.74 5.81
N LYS A 121 14.34 -4.59 4.77
CA LYS A 121 15.46 -5.45 4.33
C LYS A 121 16.72 -4.63 4.00
N TYR A 122 16.54 -3.37 3.66
CA TYR A 122 17.60 -2.45 3.23
C TYR A 122 17.85 -1.31 4.22
N GLY A 123 17.34 -1.41 5.45
CA GLY A 123 17.53 -0.37 6.47
C GLY A 123 16.74 0.91 6.21
N ILE A 124 15.65 0.82 5.45
CA ILE A 124 14.78 1.95 5.13
C ILE A 124 13.51 1.84 5.97
N GLU A 125 13.16 2.92 6.63
CA GLU A 125 11.85 3.12 7.27
C GLU A 125 10.88 3.61 6.20
N LEU A 126 9.76 2.89 6.01
CA LEU A 126 8.74 3.23 5.03
C LEU A 126 7.38 3.07 5.67
N HIS A 127 6.61 4.16 5.70
CA HIS A 127 5.30 4.16 6.34
C HIS A 127 4.19 4.80 5.51
N PHE A 128 3.01 4.17 5.56
CA PHE A 128 1.77 4.70 5.00
C PHE A 128 0.88 5.31 6.10
N LEU A 129 0.30 6.46 5.79
CA LEU A 129 -0.56 7.26 6.66
C LEU A 129 -1.87 7.54 5.94
N PRO A 130 -2.83 6.60 5.97
CA PRO A 130 -4.17 6.79 5.44
C PRO A 130 -4.95 7.81 6.28
N GLU A 131 -5.77 8.63 5.63
CA GLU A 131 -6.75 9.47 6.31
C GLU A 131 -8.03 8.66 6.57
N TYR A 132 -8.65 8.89 7.72
CA TYR A 132 -9.90 8.24 8.13
C TYR A 132 -10.97 9.29 8.46
N ASN A 133 -12.22 8.95 8.17
CA ASN A 133 -13.39 9.71 8.55
C ASN A 133 -13.66 9.59 10.06
N GLU A 134 -14.56 10.42 10.60
CA GLU A 134 -14.96 10.38 12.01
C GLU A 134 -15.56 9.02 12.44
N ASP A 135 -16.15 8.29 11.49
CA ASP A 135 -16.71 6.96 11.71
C ASP A 135 -15.66 5.83 11.60
N GLY A 136 -14.39 6.16 11.40
CA GLY A 136 -13.29 5.22 11.27
C GLY A 136 -13.13 4.58 9.89
N THR A 137 -13.98 4.91 8.91
CA THR A 137 -13.82 4.44 7.52
C THR A 137 -12.71 5.20 6.80
N CYS A 138 -12.04 4.58 5.83
CA CYS A 138 -10.97 5.24 5.07
C CYS A 138 -11.53 6.44 4.26
N ALA A 139 -10.94 7.62 4.40
CA ALA A 139 -11.34 8.82 3.65
C ALA A 139 -10.94 8.77 2.16
N GLY A 140 -10.10 7.80 1.77
CA GLY A 140 -9.61 7.66 0.40
C GLY A 140 -8.40 8.55 0.07
N ASN A 141 -7.87 9.27 1.05
CA ASN A 141 -6.59 10.00 0.92
C ASN A 141 -5.52 9.28 1.71
N CYS A 142 -4.28 9.36 1.24
CA CYS A 142 -3.15 8.75 1.92
C CYS A 142 -1.87 9.54 1.64
N THR A 143 -1.02 9.65 2.65
CA THR A 143 0.37 10.08 2.48
C THR A 143 1.30 8.94 2.89
N TRP A 144 2.50 8.91 2.33
CA TRP A 144 3.50 7.94 2.75
C TRP A 144 4.89 8.54 2.60
N TYR A 145 5.85 7.96 3.31
CA TYR A 145 7.24 8.36 3.20
C TYR A 145 8.17 7.16 3.25
N ALA A 146 9.40 7.37 2.77
CA ALA A 146 10.51 6.45 2.99
C ALA A 146 11.79 7.24 3.31
N LYS A 147 12.58 6.77 4.28
CA LYS A 147 13.87 7.37 4.67
C LYS A 147 14.83 6.30 5.20
N GLU A 148 16.12 6.56 5.15
CA GLU A 148 17.12 5.69 5.81
C GLU A 148 16.96 5.74 7.34
N LYS A 149 17.22 4.61 8.01
CA LYS A 149 17.22 4.48 9.48
C LYS A 149 18.49 5.06 10.12
#